data_AF-A0A960PUS4-F1
#
_entry.id   AF-A0A960PUS4-F1
#
_cell.length_a   1.000
_cell.length_b   1.000
_cell.length_c   1.000
_cell.angle_alpha   90.00
_cell.angle_beta   90.00
_cell.angle_gamma   90.00
#
_symmetry.space_group_name_H-M   'P 1'
#
loop_
_entity.id
_entity.type
_entity.pdbx_description
1 polymer ?
#
loop_
_entity_poly.entity_id
_entity_poly.type
_entity_poly.pdbx_seq_one_letter_code
_entity_poly.pdbx_strand_id
1 'polypeptide(L)'
;MVARPKRSISLPPELDAAIEVAATLEGTSFSGWLAQTAAHRLRIEQGWEGIEAWEADNGRLTADELAEGRRRARAMLAEAATGPAGDRARPQRAGA
;
A
#
# COMPACT_ATOMS: atom_id res chain seq x y z
N MET A 1 17.33 -12.40 -14.80
CA MET A 1 17.34 -11.98 -13.38
C MET A 1 17.56 -10.47 -13.33
N VAL A 2 16.65 -9.71 -12.73
CA VAL A 2 16.86 -8.27 -12.49
C VAL A 2 17.69 -8.13 -11.22
N ALA A 3 18.86 -7.48 -11.30
CA ALA A 3 19.68 -7.20 -10.14
C ALA A 3 18.94 -6.27 -9.18
N ARG A 4 18.85 -6.65 -7.91
CA ARG A 4 18.27 -5.79 -6.86
C ARG A 4 19.41 -5.15 -6.06
N PRO A 5 19.54 -3.81 -6.06
CA PRO A 5 20.58 -3.16 -5.28
C PRO A 5 20.35 -3.45 -3.79
N LYS A 6 21.41 -3.84 -3.09
CA LYS A 6 21.41 -4.01 -1.62
C LYS A 6 21.91 -2.73 -0.98
N ARG A 7 21.32 -2.34 0.15
CA ARG A 7 21.73 -1.18 0.95
C ARG A 7 21.95 -1.64 2.39
N SER A 8 23.04 -1.18 3.00
CA SER A 8 23.29 -1.34 4.43
C SER A 8 22.85 -0.05 5.13
N ILE A 9 22.08 -0.20 6.20
CA ILE A 9 21.54 0.91 6.99
C ILE A 9 21.66 0.56 8.48
N SER A 10 21.92 1.56 9.31
CA SER A 10 21.83 1.42 10.77
C SER A 10 20.43 1.83 11.22
N LEU A 11 19.84 1.05 12.13
CA LEU A 11 18.51 1.30 12.68
C LEU A 11 18.60 1.49 14.21
N PRO A 12 17.75 2.34 14.80
CA PRO A 12 17.55 2.33 16.24
C PRO A 12 17.14 0.92 16.71
N PRO A 13 17.67 0.39 17.83
CA PRO A 13 17.41 -0.98 18.28
C PRO A 13 15.91 -1.30 18.44
N GLU A 14 15.15 -0.34 18.94
CA GLU A 14 13.70 -0.45 19.10
C GLU A 14 12.96 -0.55 17.77
N LEU A 15 13.44 0.13 16.72
CA LEU A 15 12.86 0.08 15.38
C LEU A 15 13.19 -1.25 14.70
N ASP A 16 14.42 -1.73 14.86
CA ASP A 16 14.84 -3.05 14.36
C ASP A 16 13.93 -4.16 14.93
N ALA A 17 13.76 -4.20 16.25
CA ALA A 17 12.87 -5.16 16.90
C ALA A 17 11.41 -5.03 16.44
N ALA A 18 10.91 -3.80 16.27
CA ALA A 18 9.55 -3.58 15.79
C ALA A 18 9.33 -4.08 14.35
N ILE A 19 10.31 -3.87 13.46
CA ILE A 19 10.24 -4.34 12.07
C ILE A 19 10.26 -5.88 12.03
N GLU A 20 11.10 -6.52 12.82
CA GLU A 20 11.16 -8.00 12.87
C GLU A 20 9.82 -8.60 13.30
N VAL A 21 9.19 -8.02 14.33
CA VAL A 21 7.85 -8.43 14.78
C VAL A 21 6.81 -8.21 13.69
N ALA A 22 6.78 -7.03 13.06
CA ALA A 22 5.82 -6.72 12.01
C ALA A 22 5.99 -7.64 10.78
N ALA A 23 7.23 -7.87 10.35
CA ALA A 23 7.55 -8.76 9.25
C ALA A 23 7.10 -10.20 9.54
N THR A 24 7.32 -10.68 10.76
CA THR A 24 6.88 -12.00 11.22
C THR A 24 5.35 -12.12 11.20
N LEU A 25 4.64 -11.13 11.75
CA LEU A 25 3.18 -11.11 11.80
C LEU A 25 2.55 -11.09 10.39
N GLU A 26 3.19 -10.40 9.45
CA GLU A 26 2.75 -10.30 8.05
C GLU A 26 3.28 -11.43 7.15
N GLY A 27 4.12 -12.33 7.68
CA GLY A 27 4.67 -13.46 6.92
C GLY A 27 5.63 -13.06 5.80
N THR A 28 6.35 -11.95 5.97
CA THR A 28 7.38 -11.46 5.03
C THR A 28 8.76 -11.46 5.69
N SER A 29 9.83 -11.36 4.90
CA SER A 29 11.15 -11.08 5.47
C SER A 29 11.25 -9.63 5.94
N PHE A 30 12.20 -9.34 6.84
CA PHE A 30 12.52 -7.99 7.30
C PHE A 30 12.68 -7.00 6.14
N SER A 31 13.55 -7.32 5.18
CA SER A 31 13.78 -6.47 4.01
C SER A 31 12.56 -6.36 3.09
N GLY A 32 11.73 -7.42 3.02
CA GLY A 32 10.47 -7.40 2.28
C GLY A 32 9.44 -6.49 2.94
N TRP A 33 9.34 -6.49 4.26
CA TRP A 33 8.46 -5.60 5.01
C TRP A 33 8.88 -4.14 4.80
N LEU A 34 10.17 -3.84 5.00
CA LEU A 34 10.70 -2.49 4.82
C LEU A 34 10.49 -1.96 3.39
N ALA A 35 10.72 -2.80 2.38
CA ALA A 35 10.51 -2.43 0.99
C ALA A 35 9.03 -2.15 0.68
N GLN A 36 8.11 -2.96 1.21
CA GLN A 36 6.67 -2.75 1.03
C GLN A 36 6.19 -1.47 1.71
N THR A 37 6.64 -1.24 2.94
CA THR A 37 6.33 -0.01 3.70
C THR A 37 6.84 1.24 2.98
N ALA A 38 8.09 1.22 2.51
CA ALA A 38 8.67 2.33 1.75
C ALA A 38 7.90 2.55 0.43
N ALA A 39 7.60 1.49 -0.32
CA ALA A 39 6.84 1.59 -1.56
C ALA A 39 5.42 2.13 -1.33
N HIS A 40 4.77 1.74 -0.24
CA HIS A 40 3.45 2.26 0.14
C HIS A 40 3.52 3.76 0.43
N ARG A 41 4.50 4.21 1.23
CA ARG A 41 4.70 5.62 1.55
C ARG A 41 4.95 6.46 0.30
N LEU A 42 5.87 6.03 -0.55
CA LEU A 42 6.21 6.73 -1.79
C LEU A 42 5.03 6.80 -2.77
N ARG A 43 4.16 5.77 -2.80
CA ARG A 43 2.94 5.80 -3.64
C ARG A 43 1.94 6.85 -3.15
N ILE A 44 1.81 7.03 -1.83
CA ILE A 44 0.97 8.08 -1.26
C ILE A 44 1.50 9.45 -1.66
N GLU A 45 2.81 9.68 -1.51
CA GLU A 45 3.46 10.94 -1.88
C GLU A 45 3.27 11.27 -3.36
N GLN A 46 3.53 10.32 -4.26
CA GLN A 46 3.23 10.48 -5.70
C GLN A 46 1.74 10.75 -5.96
N GLY A 47 0.85 10.18 -5.16
CA GLY A 47 -0.59 10.45 -5.26
C GLY A 47 -0.93 11.90 -4.93
N TRP A 48 -0.31 12.47 -3.89
CA TRP A 48 -0.48 13.89 -3.55
C TRP A 48 0.06 14.81 -4.63
N GLU A 49 1.27 14.54 -5.14
CA GLU A 49 1.86 15.29 -6.24
C GLU A 49 0.97 15.26 -7.49
N GLY A 50 0.38 14.09 -7.80
CA GLY A 50 -0.56 13.95 -8.90
C GLY A 50 -1.85 14.76 -8.71
N ILE A 51 -2.37 14.85 -7.48
CA ILE A 51 -3.53 15.69 -7.16
C ILE A 51 -3.18 17.17 -7.35
N GLU A 52 -2.04 17.61 -6.83
CA GLU A 52 -1.59 19.00 -6.96
C GLU A 52 -1.42 19.40 -8.43
N ALA A 53 -0.80 18.55 -9.24
CA ALA A 53 -0.65 18.76 -10.67
C ALA A 53 -2.01 18.86 -11.38
N TRP A 54 -2.96 17.98 -11.05
CA TRP A 54 -4.30 18.03 -11.61
C TRP A 54 -5.07 19.31 -11.18
N GLU A 55 -4.97 19.71 -9.91
CA GLU A 55 -5.62 20.92 -9.40
C GLU A 55 -5.06 22.20 -10.05
N ALA A 56 -3.78 22.21 -10.43
CA ALA A 56 -3.19 23.34 -11.14
C ALA A 56 -3.84 23.58 -12.52
N ASP A 57 -4.20 22.50 -13.23
CA ASP A 57 -4.82 22.58 -14.56
C ASP A 57 -6.35 22.68 -14.52
N ASN A 58 -7.01 22.15 -13.48
CA ASN A 58 -8.47 21.98 -13.44
C ASN A 58 -9.15 22.79 -12.34
N GLY A 59 -8.38 23.38 -11.42
CA GLY A 59 -8.90 23.96 -10.18
C GLY A 59 -9.19 22.90 -9.11
N ARG A 60 -9.37 23.37 -7.88
CA ARG A 60 -9.68 22.50 -6.73
C ARG A 60 -11.12 21.99 -6.85
N LEU A 61 -11.32 20.72 -6.47
CA LEU A 61 -12.66 20.16 -6.36
C LEU A 61 -13.50 20.94 -5.34
N THR A 62 -14.73 21.27 -5.72
CA THR A 62 -15.70 21.91 -4.84
C THR A 62 -16.21 20.92 -3.77
N ALA A 63 -16.87 21.43 -2.73
CA ALA A 63 -17.45 20.60 -1.68
C ALA A 63 -18.48 19.59 -2.21
N ASP A 64 -19.29 20.00 -3.19
CA ASP A 64 -20.32 19.17 -3.81
C ASP A 64 -19.71 18.05 -4.67
N GLU A 65 -18.68 18.38 -5.45
CA GLU A 65 -17.94 17.41 -6.25
C GLU A 65 -17.20 16.39 -5.37
N LEU A 66 -16.61 16.84 -4.25
CA LEU A 66 -16.02 15.94 -3.27
C LEU A 66 -17.05 15.02 -2.61
N ALA A 67 -18.23 15.55 -2.28
CA ALA A 67 -19.32 14.75 -1.71
C ALA A 67 -19.79 13.67 -2.69
N GLU A 68 -19.97 14.03 -3.96
CA GLU A 68 -20.33 13.09 -5.03
C GLU A 68 -19.23 12.06 -5.29
N GLY A 69 -17.98 12.51 -5.42
CA GLY A 69 -16.83 11.62 -5.58
C GLY A 69 -16.71 10.59 -4.46
N ARG A 70 -16.90 11.00 -3.21
CA ARG A 70 -16.90 10.10 -2.04
C ARG A 70 -18.06 9.10 -2.08
N ARG A 71 -19.26 9.50 -2.53
CA ARG A 71 -20.39 8.57 -2.71
C ARG A 71 -20.04 7.49 -3.73
N ARG A 72 -19.52 7.89 -4.89
CA ARG A 72 -19.11 6.96 -5.96
C ARG A 72 -18.00 6.02 -5.50
N ALA A 73 -16.95 6.54 -4.86
CA ALA A 73 -15.84 5.73 -4.36
C ALA A 73 -16.31 4.67 -3.34
N ARG A 74 -17.22 5.02 -2.42
CA ARG A 74 -17.80 4.05 -1.48
C ARG A 74 -18.62 2.97 -2.17
N ALA A 75 -19.40 3.32 -3.19
CA ALA A 75 -20.17 2.34 -3.96
C ALA A 75 -19.25 1.34 -4.66
N MET A 76 -18.20 1.83 -5.34
CA MET A 76 -17.20 0.97 -6.01
C MET A 76 -16.49 0.03 -5.02
N LEU A 77 -16.15 0.51 -3.82
CA LEU A 77 -15.53 -0.32 -2.79
C LEU A 77 -16.49 -1.39 -2.25
N ALA A 78 -17.77 -1.05 -2.07
CA ALA A 78 -18.78 -2.01 -1.65
C ALA A 78 -18.99 -3.10 -2.71
N GLU A 79 -19.03 -2.73 -4.00
CA GLU A 79 -19.10 -3.67 -5.12
C GLU A 79 -17.87 -4.59 -5.19
N ALA A 80 -16.68 -4.04 -5.02
CA ALA A 80 -15.46 -4.84 -4.96
C ALA A 80 -15.43 -5.82 -3.78
N ALA A 81 -16.10 -5.49 -2.67
CA ALA A 81 -16.23 -6.37 -1.51
C ALA A 81 -17.31 -7.46 -1.68
N THR A 82 -18.31 -7.25 -2.54
CA THR A 82 -19.41 -8.19 -2.81
C THR A 82 -19.24 -9.03 -4.08
N GLY A 83 -18.22 -8.75 -4.90
CA GLY A 83 -17.77 -9.64 -5.99
C GLY A 83 -17.43 -11.05 -5.48
N PRO A 84 -17.45 -12.09 -6.34
CA PRO A 84 -17.49 -13.47 -5.90
C PRO A 84 -16.31 -13.80 -4.98
N ALA A 85 -16.63 -14.05 -3.71
CA ALA A 85 -15.74 -14.67 -2.75
C ALA A 85 -15.49 -16.11 -3.21
N GLY A 86 -14.47 -16.33 -4.06
CA GLY A 86 -14.27 -17.65 -4.62
C GLY A 86 -13.12 -17.85 -5.59
N ASP A 87 -11.98 -17.15 -5.47
CA ASP A 87 -10.74 -17.65 -6.10
C ASP A 87 -9.42 -17.05 -5.56
N ARG A 88 -9.34 -16.80 -4.25
CA ARG A 88 -8.02 -16.57 -3.61
C ARG A 88 -7.74 -17.73 -2.68
N ALA A 89 -7.50 -18.88 -3.31
CA ALA A 89 -6.95 -20.05 -2.65
C ALA A 89 -5.68 -19.64 -1.90
N ARG A 90 -5.77 -19.76 -0.57
CA ARG A 90 -4.66 -19.90 0.36
C ARG A 90 -3.56 -20.79 -0.27
N PRO A 91 -2.28 -20.36 -0.35
CA PRO A 91 -1.23 -21.28 -0.75
C PRO A 91 -1.19 -22.46 0.23
N GLN A 92 -1.31 -23.66 -0.32
CA GLN A 92 -1.17 -24.91 0.40
C GLN A 92 0.21 -24.93 1.07
N ARG A 93 0.23 -25.13 2.38
CA ARG A 93 1.44 -25.54 3.10
C ARG A 93 1.79 -26.94 2.60
N ALA A 94 2.74 -27.03 1.67
CA ALA A 94 3.44 -28.28 1.40
C ALA A 94 4.43 -28.51 2.55
N GLY A 95 4.20 -29.58 3.31
CA GLY A 95 5.19 -30.08 4.26
C GLY A 95 6.37 -30.72 3.52
N ALA A 96 7.55 -30.54 4.09
CA ALA A 96 8.64 -31.51 4.17
C ALA A 96 9.56 -31.04 5.29
#